data_AF-A0A6I9Q1Q1-F1
#
_entry.id   AF-A0A6I9Q1Q1-F1
#
_cell.length_a   1.000
_cell.length_b   1.000
_cell.length_c   1.000
_cell.angle_alpha   90.00
_cell.angle_beta   90.00
_cell.angle_gamma   90.00
#
_symmetry.space_group_name_H-M   'P 1'
#
loop_
_entity.id
_entity.type
_entity.pdbx_description
1 polymer ?
#
loop_
_entity_poly.entity_id
_entity_poly.type
_entity_poly.pdbx_seq_one_letter_code
_entity_poly.pdbx_strand_id
1 'polypeptide(L)'
;MTVYQAVRQYSLQAEEERESTDDEANPLGRAGIWTKTHTIWYKPVREDEDGSKDAVGGKRGRAQTAPTKTSPRNAKKQDELWHDGVCPSVVNPLETYLTSEPPENITFEDPSLEVNLLLRVLHSISRFWFYLYENAVCKEIIATSEFINSKLTAKANRQLQDPLVIMTGNIPTWLIELGKTCPFFFPFDTRQMLFYVTAFDRDRAMQRLLDTNPEINQSDSQDSRVAPRLDRKKRTINRDELLKQAESVMQDLGSSRAMLEIQYENEVQIISVTFKHWF
;
A
#
# COMPACT_ATOMS: atom_id res chain seq x y z
N MET A 1 -12.11 3.82 -19.93
CA MET A 1 -11.13 2.96 -20.63
C MET A 1 -9.74 3.33 -20.14
N THR A 2 -8.97 2.37 -19.62
CA THR A 2 -7.59 2.63 -19.16
C THR A 2 -6.63 2.69 -20.35
N VAL A 3 -5.45 3.30 -20.16
CA VAL A 3 -4.41 3.32 -21.20
C VAL A 3 -4.03 1.89 -21.63
N TYR A 4 -3.92 0.96 -20.68
CA TYR A 4 -3.66 -0.44 -20.99
C TYR A 4 -4.77 -1.08 -21.85
N GLN A 5 -6.04 -0.84 -21.50
CA GLN A 5 -7.18 -1.31 -22.31
C GLN A 5 -7.16 -0.71 -23.72
N ALA A 6 -6.85 0.59 -23.84
CA ALA A 6 -6.76 1.27 -25.12
C ALA A 6 -5.60 0.73 -25.98
N VAL A 7 -4.42 0.52 -25.40
CA VAL A 7 -3.28 -0.05 -26.13
C VAL A 7 -3.57 -1.49 -26.54
N ARG A 8 -4.19 -2.30 -25.67
CA ARG A 8 -4.60 -3.67 -26.00
C ARG A 8 -5.61 -3.72 -27.15
N GLN A 9 -6.54 -2.75 -27.21
CA GLN A 9 -7.61 -2.73 -28.21
C GLN A 9 -7.22 -2.06 -29.54
N TYR A 10 -6.35 -1.05 -29.51
CA TYR A 10 -6.12 -0.15 -30.65
C TYR A 10 -4.66 -0.11 -31.15
N SER A 11 -3.77 -0.97 -30.66
CA SER A 11 -2.41 -1.06 -31.20
C SER A 11 -2.45 -1.67 -32.62
N LEU A 12 -1.95 -0.91 -33.60
CA LEU A 12 -2.08 -1.11 -35.06
C LEU A 12 -1.38 -2.35 -35.64
N GLN A 13 -0.80 -3.23 -34.82
CA GLN A 13 -0.08 -4.43 -35.28
C GLN A 13 -0.70 -5.75 -34.77
N ALA A 14 -1.87 -5.70 -34.12
CA ALA A 14 -2.56 -6.90 -33.63
C ALA A 14 -3.16 -7.80 -34.74
N GLU A 15 -2.94 -7.51 -36.02
CA GLU A 15 -3.33 -8.40 -37.12
C GLU A 15 -2.26 -9.42 -37.51
N GLU A 16 -0.96 -9.15 -37.32
CA GLU A 16 0.11 -10.10 -37.70
C GLU A 16 0.48 -11.12 -36.61
N GLU A 17 0.10 -10.90 -35.35
CA GLU A 17 0.42 -11.80 -34.22
C GLU A 17 -0.80 -12.62 -33.73
N ARG A 18 -1.82 -12.88 -34.58
CA ARG A 18 -2.99 -13.68 -34.20
C ARG A 18 -2.75 -15.19 -34.15
N GLU A 19 -1.63 -15.69 -34.65
CA GLU A 19 -1.30 -17.11 -34.64
C GLU A 19 -0.19 -17.44 -33.62
N SER A 20 -0.47 -17.28 -32.32
CA SER A 20 0.29 -17.99 -31.27
C SER A 20 -0.39 -17.87 -29.90
N THR A 21 -1.02 -18.98 -29.49
CA THR A 21 -1.26 -19.45 -28.10
C THR A 21 -2.08 -18.59 -27.13
N ASP A 22 -3.37 -18.91 -27.04
CA ASP A 22 -4.14 -19.36 -25.86
C ASP A 22 -3.63 -19.11 -24.43
N ASP A 23 -3.23 -17.88 -24.07
CA ASP A 23 -3.05 -17.47 -22.67
C ASP A 23 -3.78 -16.15 -22.38
N GLU A 24 -5.12 -16.21 -22.39
CA GLU A 24 -5.99 -15.06 -22.11
C GLU A 24 -5.95 -14.62 -20.62
N ALA A 25 -5.38 -15.45 -19.74
CA ALA A 25 -5.33 -15.22 -18.30
C ALA A 25 -4.03 -14.57 -17.78
N ASN A 26 -2.96 -14.51 -18.58
CA ASN A 26 -1.67 -13.99 -18.13
C ASN A 26 -1.33 -12.63 -18.80
N PRO A 27 -1.53 -11.48 -18.12
CA PRO A 27 -1.24 -10.16 -18.69
C PRO A 27 0.26 -9.91 -18.94
N LEU A 28 1.14 -10.75 -18.37
CA LEU A 28 2.57 -10.79 -18.64
C LEU A 28 2.96 -11.66 -19.85
N GLY A 29 2.06 -12.53 -20.32
CA GLY A 29 2.32 -13.44 -21.45
C GLY A 29 2.50 -12.72 -22.79
N ARG A 30 1.98 -11.49 -22.92
CA ARG A 30 2.20 -10.63 -24.09
C ARG A 30 3.31 -9.61 -23.83
N ALA A 31 4.54 -10.08 -23.73
CA ALA A 31 5.74 -9.24 -23.55
C ALA A 31 5.83 -8.09 -24.58
N GLY A 32 5.30 -8.30 -25.79
CA GLY A 32 5.32 -7.31 -26.88
C GLY A 32 4.62 -5.98 -26.56
N ILE A 33 3.60 -5.95 -25.69
CA ILE A 33 2.91 -4.70 -25.32
C ILE A 33 3.77 -3.83 -24.38
N TRP A 34 4.69 -4.45 -23.65
CA TRP A 34 5.54 -3.80 -22.64
C TRP A 34 6.87 -3.32 -23.22
N THR A 35 7.33 -3.94 -24.31
CA THR A 35 8.62 -3.61 -24.97
C THR A 35 8.47 -2.61 -26.12
N LYS A 36 7.27 -2.46 -26.70
CA LYS A 36 7.02 -1.54 -27.82
C LYS A 36 6.65 -0.14 -27.32
N THR A 37 7.17 0.89 -27.99
CA THR A 37 6.75 2.29 -27.76
C THR A 37 5.41 2.52 -28.45
N HIS A 38 4.38 2.90 -27.69
CA HIS A 38 3.04 3.16 -28.20
C HIS A 38 2.75 4.66 -28.23
N THR A 39 2.36 5.17 -29.40
CA THR A 39 2.01 6.58 -29.57
C THR A 39 0.52 6.78 -29.31
N ILE A 40 0.19 7.60 -28.31
CA ILE A 40 -1.19 7.90 -27.94
C ILE A 40 -1.52 9.33 -28.36
N TRP A 41 -2.51 9.47 -29.25
CA TRP A 41 -3.07 10.76 -29.65
C TRP A 41 -4.26 11.07 -28.76
N TYR A 42 -4.20 12.17 -28.00
CA TYR A 42 -5.34 12.68 -27.25
C TYR A 42 -5.83 13.98 -27.89
N LYS A 43 -7.16 14.12 -27.99
CA LYS A 43 -7.80 15.36 -28.40
C LYS A 43 -8.44 16.00 -27.16
N PRO A 44 -8.23 17.30 -26.90
CA PRO A 44 -8.98 18.01 -25.87
C PRO A 44 -10.48 17.87 -26.17
N VAL A 45 -11.23 17.35 -25.21
CA VAL A 45 -12.68 17.35 -25.30
C VAL A 45 -13.13 18.81 -25.18
N ARG A 46 -13.79 19.34 -26.22
CA ARG A 46 -14.46 20.64 -26.13
C ARG A 46 -15.67 20.45 -25.22
N GLU A 47 -15.80 21.33 -24.24
CA GLU A 47 -16.99 21.41 -23.40
C GLU A 47 -18.09 22.06 -24.23
N ASP A 48 -18.78 21.26 -25.04
CA ASP A 48 -20.11 21.63 -25.51
C ASP A 48 -21.11 21.10 -24.45
N GLU A 49 -22.01 21.98 -24.01
CA GLU A 49 -23.05 21.75 -23.01
C GLU A 49 -23.97 20.60 -23.44
N ASP A 50 -23.65 19.38 -23.01
CA ASP A 50 -24.64 18.40 -22.52
C ASP A 50 -23.94 17.13 -22.02
N GLY A 51 -24.41 16.62 -20.87
CA GLY A 51 -24.17 15.24 -20.46
C GLY A 51 -23.05 15.01 -19.42
N SER A 52 -23.51 14.70 -18.20
CA SER A 52 -22.90 13.85 -17.17
C SER A 52 -21.40 13.54 -17.30
N LYS A 53 -20.58 14.05 -16.38
CA LYS A 53 -19.19 13.63 -16.22
C LYS A 53 -18.79 13.47 -14.76
N ASP A 54 -18.72 12.21 -14.35
CA ASP A 54 -17.66 11.72 -13.47
C ASP A 54 -16.30 12.05 -14.10
N ALA A 55 -15.52 12.91 -13.44
CA ALA A 55 -14.18 13.27 -13.90
C ALA A 55 -13.17 13.15 -12.76
N VAL A 56 -12.41 12.06 -12.77
CA VAL A 56 -11.14 11.90 -12.06
C VAL A 56 -10.08 12.75 -12.79
N GLY A 57 -9.83 13.95 -12.29
CA GLY A 57 -8.86 14.88 -12.84
C GLY A 57 -7.42 14.58 -12.41
N GLY A 58 -6.63 13.96 -13.31
CA GLY A 58 -5.17 13.93 -13.20
C GLY A 58 -4.54 15.21 -13.75
N LYS A 59 -4.10 16.13 -12.88
CA LYS A 59 -3.29 17.29 -13.28
C LYS A 59 -1.80 16.90 -13.34
N ARG A 60 -1.24 16.85 -14.56
CA ARG A 60 0.22 16.95 -14.78
C ARG A 60 0.63 18.42 -14.68
N GLY A 61 1.31 18.79 -13.58
CA GLY A 61 1.92 20.10 -13.38
C GLY A 61 3.42 20.03 -13.66
N ARG A 62 3.85 20.78 -14.67
CA ARG A 62 5.24 21.08 -15.04
C ARG A 62 5.98 21.73 -13.85
N ALA A 63 7.19 21.27 -13.57
CA ALA A 63 8.07 21.85 -12.54
C ALA A 63 8.30 23.34 -12.82
N GLN A 64 7.82 24.18 -11.92
CA GLN A 64 8.27 25.55 -11.74
C GLN A 64 8.71 25.67 -10.28
N THR A 65 9.99 25.95 -10.11
CA THR A 65 10.61 26.32 -8.85
C THR A 65 10.02 27.66 -8.40
N ALA A 66 9.26 27.65 -7.31
CA ALA A 66 8.81 28.85 -6.60
C ALA A 66 9.35 28.82 -5.16
N PRO A 67 9.63 30.00 -4.58
CA PRO A 67 10.54 30.15 -3.45
C PRO A 67 9.96 29.67 -2.13
N THR A 68 10.87 29.31 -1.23
CA THR A 68 10.66 28.94 0.18
C THR A 68 9.82 29.99 0.92
N LYS A 69 8.51 29.78 0.97
CA LYS A 69 7.65 30.36 2.02
C LYS A 69 7.49 29.32 3.12
N THR A 70 8.07 29.64 4.26
CA THR A 70 7.89 28.95 5.53
C THR A 70 6.41 28.76 5.83
N SER A 71 5.94 27.51 5.82
CA SER A 71 4.59 27.17 6.26
C SER A 71 4.36 27.68 7.69
N PRO A 72 3.16 28.20 8.01
CA PRO A 72 2.84 28.57 9.38
C PRO A 72 2.94 27.31 10.23
N ARG A 73 3.80 27.39 11.25
CA ARG A 73 4.03 26.37 12.25
C ARG A 73 2.70 26.14 12.95
N ASN A 74 1.92 25.16 12.49
CA ASN A 74 0.87 24.55 13.33
C ASN A 74 1.59 24.23 14.64
N ALA A 75 1.20 24.91 15.71
CA ALA A 75 1.68 24.61 17.05
C ALA A 75 1.38 23.12 17.24
N LYS A 76 2.42 22.29 17.12
CA LYS A 76 2.34 20.87 17.44
C LYS A 76 1.74 20.85 18.84
N LYS A 77 0.58 20.21 19.03
CA LYS A 77 0.18 19.76 20.36
C LYS A 77 1.43 19.10 20.93
N GLN A 78 2.01 19.73 21.93
CA GLN A 78 3.22 19.24 22.55
C GLN A 78 2.90 17.84 23.05
N ASP A 79 3.77 16.89 22.77
CA ASP A 79 3.52 15.50 23.11
C ASP A 79 3.68 15.34 24.63
N GLU A 80 2.57 15.53 25.36
CA GLU A 80 2.50 15.57 26.83
C GLU A 80 3.06 14.31 27.47
N LEU A 81 3.01 13.17 26.75
CA LEU A 81 3.57 11.90 27.24
C LEU A 81 5.09 11.96 27.37
N TRP A 82 5.79 12.43 26.33
CA TRP A 82 7.26 12.38 26.27
C TRP A 82 7.94 13.58 26.91
N HIS A 83 7.24 14.72 26.99
CA HIS A 83 7.79 15.96 27.55
C HIS A 83 7.36 16.18 29.01
N ASP A 84 6.08 15.91 29.31
CA ASP A 84 5.49 16.23 30.62
C ASP A 84 5.21 14.97 31.47
N GLY A 85 5.48 13.77 30.93
CA GLY A 85 5.32 12.50 31.63
C GLY A 85 3.87 12.13 31.93
N VAL A 86 2.90 12.81 31.30
CA VAL A 86 1.48 12.58 31.52
C VAL A 86 1.05 11.34 30.75
N CYS A 87 0.84 10.24 31.48
CA CYS A 87 0.30 9.03 30.88
C CYS A 87 -1.17 9.24 30.47
N PRO A 88 -1.55 9.02 29.20
CA PRO A 88 -2.94 9.10 28.79
C PRO A 88 -3.79 8.06 29.53
N SER A 89 -5.03 8.43 29.85
CA SER A 89 -5.97 7.51 30.49
C SER A 89 -6.20 6.28 29.63
N VAL A 90 -6.20 5.09 30.25
CA VAL A 90 -6.55 3.84 29.56
C VAL A 90 -8.02 3.89 29.15
N VAL A 91 -8.30 3.98 27.85
CA VAL A 91 -9.65 3.96 27.29
C VAL A 91 -10.04 2.53 26.96
N ASN A 92 -11.32 2.18 27.14
CA ASN A 92 -11.82 0.86 26.79
C ASN A 92 -11.79 0.67 25.26
N PRO A 93 -11.04 -0.31 24.71
CA PRO A 93 -10.95 -0.52 23.27
C PRO A 93 -12.29 -0.83 22.60
N LEU A 94 -13.28 -1.34 23.35
CA LEU A 94 -14.61 -1.68 22.83
C LEU A 94 -15.42 -0.45 22.39
N GLU A 95 -15.17 0.74 22.97
CA GLU A 95 -15.94 1.95 22.66
C GLU A 95 -15.89 2.32 21.17
N THR A 96 -14.78 2.01 20.50
CA THR A 96 -14.63 2.28 19.05
C THR A 96 -15.42 1.31 18.16
N TYR A 97 -15.86 0.18 18.71
CA TYR A 97 -16.57 -0.86 17.98
C TYR A 97 -18.07 -0.89 18.31
N LEU A 98 -18.46 -0.53 19.54
CA LEU A 98 -19.83 -0.53 20.02
C LEU A 98 -20.55 0.79 19.69
N THR A 99 -20.43 1.27 18.45
CA THR A 99 -21.10 2.47 17.95
C THR A 99 -22.35 2.11 17.15
N SER A 100 -23.38 2.96 17.22
CA SER A 100 -24.62 2.78 16.44
C SER A 100 -24.43 3.05 14.95
N GLU A 101 -23.44 3.87 14.60
CA GLU A 101 -23.14 4.25 13.22
C GLU A 101 -21.97 3.44 12.66
N PRO A 102 -22.00 3.11 11.36
CA PRO A 102 -20.86 2.49 10.71
C PRO A 102 -19.65 3.43 10.70
N PRO A 103 -18.41 2.90 10.67
CA PRO A 103 -17.23 3.73 10.52
C PRO A 103 -17.30 4.56 9.25
N GLU A 104 -16.94 5.85 9.33
CA GLU A 104 -16.87 6.77 8.19
C GLU A 104 -16.00 6.27 7.02
N ASN A 105 -15.12 5.31 7.31
CA ASN A 105 -14.19 4.73 6.35
C ASN A 105 -14.80 3.67 5.42
N ILE A 106 -16.07 3.29 5.60
CA ILE A 106 -16.75 2.34 4.71
C ILE A 106 -17.65 3.14 3.76
N THR A 107 -17.26 3.18 2.50
CA THR A 107 -17.98 3.93 1.45
C THR A 107 -18.60 3.02 0.39
N PHE A 108 -18.29 1.72 0.39
CA PHE A 108 -18.91 0.77 -0.52
C PHE A 108 -20.35 0.43 -0.11
N GLU A 109 -21.25 0.42 -1.09
CA GLU A 109 -22.60 -0.12 -0.94
C GLU A 109 -22.61 -1.58 -1.39
N ASP A 110 -22.76 -2.51 -0.43
CA ASP A 110 -22.87 -3.93 -0.70
C ASP A 110 -23.88 -4.58 0.25
N PRO A 111 -24.70 -5.54 -0.20
CA PRO A 111 -25.68 -6.22 0.66
C PRO A 111 -25.07 -6.91 1.90
N SER A 112 -23.77 -7.22 1.89
CA SER A 112 -23.08 -7.82 3.04
C SER A 112 -22.66 -6.83 4.12
N LEU A 113 -22.84 -5.52 3.92
CA LEU A 113 -22.37 -4.48 4.84
C LEU A 113 -22.83 -4.72 6.29
N GLU A 114 -24.12 -4.99 6.51
CA GLU A 114 -24.67 -5.26 7.84
C GLU A 114 -23.99 -6.45 8.52
N VAL A 115 -23.72 -7.52 7.77
CA VAL A 115 -23.02 -8.71 8.29
C VAL A 115 -21.57 -8.38 8.61
N ASN A 116 -20.89 -7.56 7.80
CA ASN A 116 -19.52 -7.12 8.08
C ASN A 116 -19.45 -6.30 9.38
N LEU A 117 -20.41 -5.39 9.61
CA LEU A 117 -20.51 -4.60 10.84
C LEU A 117 -20.79 -5.48 12.05
N LEU A 118 -21.71 -6.43 11.93
CA LEU A 118 -21.99 -7.40 12.99
C LEU A 118 -20.76 -8.23 13.34
N LEU A 119 -20.05 -8.76 12.34
CA LEU A 119 -18.82 -9.53 12.56
C LEU A 119 -17.71 -8.69 13.18
N ARG A 120 -17.62 -7.40 12.84
CA ARG A 120 -16.70 -6.45 13.46
C ARG A 120 -16.98 -6.29 14.96
N VAL A 121 -18.25 -6.15 15.33
CA VAL A 121 -18.67 -6.08 16.74
C VAL A 121 -18.37 -7.40 17.46
N LEU A 122 -18.80 -8.54 16.90
CA LEU A 122 -18.57 -9.86 17.49
C LEU A 122 -17.09 -10.18 17.69
N HIS A 123 -16.25 -9.87 16.70
CA HIS A 123 -14.80 -10.02 16.81
C HIS A 123 -14.23 -9.13 17.93
N SER A 124 -14.67 -7.86 18.02
CA SER A 124 -14.22 -6.95 19.07
C SER A 124 -14.60 -7.44 20.47
N ILE A 125 -15.83 -7.93 20.66
CA ILE A 125 -16.29 -8.51 21.92
C ILE A 125 -15.47 -9.76 22.23
N SER A 126 -15.33 -10.69 21.27
CA SER A 126 -14.52 -11.90 21.46
C SER A 126 -13.10 -11.57 21.96
N ARG A 127 -12.49 -10.52 21.40
CA ARG A 127 -11.13 -10.09 21.72
C ARG A 127 -11.02 -9.31 23.02
N PHE A 128 -11.99 -8.47 23.35
CA PHE A 128 -11.90 -7.46 24.41
C PHE A 128 -12.97 -7.61 25.51
N TRP A 129 -13.72 -8.71 25.55
CA TRP A 129 -14.79 -8.94 26.53
C TRP A 129 -14.36 -8.73 27.98
N PHE A 130 -13.08 -8.98 28.29
CA PHE A 130 -12.53 -8.83 29.64
C PHE A 130 -12.52 -7.37 30.13
N TYR A 131 -12.73 -6.38 29.26
CA TYR A 131 -12.97 -5.00 29.67
C TYR A 131 -14.40 -4.74 30.19
N LEU A 132 -15.32 -5.69 30.01
CA LEU A 132 -16.71 -5.56 30.48
C LEU A 132 -16.91 -6.05 31.91
N TYR A 133 -15.94 -6.78 32.47
CA TYR A 133 -16.06 -7.43 33.78
C TYR A 133 -14.80 -7.22 34.61
N GLU A 134 -14.96 -6.94 35.90
CA GLU A 134 -13.84 -6.87 36.82
C GLU A 134 -13.18 -8.25 37.01
N ASN A 135 -11.84 -8.29 37.03
CA ASN A 135 -11.03 -9.51 37.22
C ASN A 135 -11.21 -10.61 36.15
N ALA A 136 -11.72 -10.27 34.96
CA ALA A 136 -11.78 -11.20 33.85
C ALA A 136 -10.39 -11.58 33.32
N VAL A 137 -10.25 -12.83 32.88
CA VAL A 137 -9.01 -13.32 32.28
C VAL A 137 -8.81 -12.67 30.91
N CYS A 138 -7.63 -12.09 30.67
CA CYS A 138 -7.22 -11.53 29.39
C CYS A 138 -6.97 -12.63 28.34
N LYS A 139 -8.03 -13.27 27.86
CA LYS A 139 -8.01 -14.30 26.82
C LYS A 139 -9.15 -14.10 25.85
N GLU A 140 -8.88 -14.26 24.55
CA GLU A 140 -9.94 -14.23 23.53
C GLU A 140 -10.94 -15.38 23.73
N ILE A 141 -12.24 -15.11 23.52
CA ILE A 141 -13.29 -16.14 23.61
C ILE A 141 -13.19 -17.09 22.42
N ILE A 142 -13.05 -16.51 21.23
CA ILE A 142 -12.95 -17.20 19.95
C ILE A 142 -11.63 -16.78 19.31
N ALA A 143 -10.88 -17.75 18.80
CA ALA A 143 -9.63 -17.50 18.11
C ALA A 143 -9.85 -16.60 16.89
N THR A 144 -8.96 -15.62 16.70
CA THR A 144 -9.04 -14.70 15.55
C THR A 144 -9.06 -15.44 14.19
N SER A 145 -8.47 -16.64 14.11
CA SER A 145 -8.46 -17.48 12.91
C SER A 145 -9.86 -17.90 12.43
N GLU A 146 -10.83 -18.04 13.34
CA GLU A 146 -12.22 -18.41 13.00
C GLU A 146 -12.96 -17.31 12.23
N PHE A 147 -12.48 -16.07 12.32
CA PHE A 147 -13.07 -14.93 11.60
C PHE A 147 -12.45 -14.73 10.19
N ILE A 148 -11.47 -15.55 9.80
CA ILE A 148 -10.84 -15.44 8.48
C ILE A 148 -11.82 -15.90 7.41
N ASN A 149 -12.03 -15.03 6.41
CA ASN A 149 -12.87 -15.35 5.27
C ASN A 149 -11.99 -15.79 4.09
N SER A 150 -11.93 -17.09 3.82
CA SER A 150 -11.09 -17.67 2.75
C SER A 150 -11.45 -17.14 1.36
N LYS A 151 -12.73 -16.91 1.07
CA LYS A 151 -13.20 -16.38 -0.22
C LYS A 151 -12.80 -14.91 -0.41
N LEU A 152 -12.95 -14.07 0.61
CA LEU A 152 -12.47 -12.68 0.58
C LEU A 152 -10.94 -12.63 0.49
N THR A 153 -10.25 -13.51 1.22
CA THR A 153 -8.79 -13.64 1.17
C THR A 153 -8.32 -13.99 -0.24
N ALA A 154 -8.96 -14.95 -0.91
CA ALA A 154 -8.63 -15.29 -2.30
C ALA A 154 -8.85 -14.11 -3.26
N LYS A 155 -9.95 -13.37 -3.11
CA LYS A 155 -10.21 -12.15 -3.90
C LYS A 155 -9.15 -11.07 -3.65
N ALA A 156 -8.77 -10.85 -2.39
CA ALA A 156 -7.73 -9.90 -2.01
C ALA A 156 -6.38 -10.30 -2.61
N ASN A 157 -5.97 -11.56 -2.46
CA ASN A 157 -4.70 -12.06 -2.99
C ASN A 157 -4.64 -11.95 -4.52
N ARG A 158 -5.75 -12.19 -5.24
CA ARG A 158 -5.79 -11.98 -6.70
C ARG A 158 -5.45 -10.53 -7.10
N GLN A 159 -5.88 -9.54 -6.31
CA GLN A 159 -5.56 -8.13 -6.57
C GLN A 159 -4.14 -7.78 -6.12
N LEU A 160 -3.71 -8.30 -4.97
CA LEU A 160 -2.42 -8.01 -4.36
C LEU A 160 -1.24 -8.74 -5.01
N GLN A 161 -1.51 -9.77 -5.81
CA GLN A 161 -0.51 -10.50 -6.57
C GLN A 161 -0.44 -10.06 -8.05
N ASP A 162 -1.32 -9.16 -8.50
CA ASP A 162 -1.28 -8.63 -9.86
C ASP A 162 -0.29 -7.45 -9.96
N PRO A 163 0.84 -7.61 -10.69
CA PRO A 163 1.83 -6.55 -10.84
C PRO A 163 1.24 -5.25 -11.43
N LEU A 164 0.25 -5.34 -12.32
CA LEU A 164 -0.35 -4.18 -12.95
C LEU A 164 -1.18 -3.38 -11.97
N VAL A 165 -1.92 -4.06 -11.10
CA VAL A 165 -2.71 -3.42 -10.04
C VAL A 165 -1.77 -2.63 -9.10
N ILE A 166 -0.62 -3.21 -8.74
CA ILE A 166 0.40 -2.54 -7.91
C ILE A 166 1.02 -1.33 -8.63
N MET A 167 1.51 -1.51 -9.87
CA MET A 167 2.18 -0.42 -10.61
C MET A 167 1.26 0.75 -10.95
N THR A 168 -0.01 0.46 -11.22
CA THR A 168 -1.00 1.51 -11.50
C THR A 168 -1.53 2.15 -10.21
N GLY A 169 -1.41 1.46 -9.07
CA GLY A 169 -1.99 1.86 -7.80
C GLY A 169 -3.52 1.74 -7.79
N ASN A 170 -4.09 0.96 -8.70
CA ASN A 170 -5.54 0.78 -8.84
C ASN A 170 -6.08 -0.30 -7.90
N ILE A 171 -5.71 -0.24 -6.63
CA ILE A 171 -6.23 -1.18 -5.62
C ILE A 171 -7.72 -0.87 -5.38
N PRO A 172 -8.60 -1.87 -5.42
CA PRO A 172 -10.02 -1.64 -5.17
C PRO A 172 -10.26 -1.00 -3.80
N THR A 173 -11.12 0.02 -3.76
CA THR A 173 -11.46 0.76 -2.53
C THR A 173 -11.96 -0.16 -1.42
N TRP A 174 -12.84 -1.11 -1.75
CA TRP A 174 -13.36 -2.10 -0.79
C TRP A 174 -12.25 -2.86 -0.05
N LEU A 175 -11.12 -3.15 -0.72
CA LEU A 175 -10.02 -3.90 -0.11
C LEU A 175 -9.26 -3.02 0.90
N ILE A 176 -9.04 -1.75 0.57
CA ILE A 176 -8.41 -0.78 1.48
C ILE A 176 -9.31 -0.54 2.69
N GLU A 177 -10.62 -0.37 2.46
CA GLU A 177 -11.60 -0.09 3.52
C GLU A 177 -11.78 -1.28 4.46
N LEU A 178 -11.95 -2.50 3.93
CA LEU A 178 -12.00 -3.72 4.75
C LEU A 178 -10.67 -3.97 5.48
N GLY A 179 -9.54 -3.72 4.83
CA GLY A 179 -8.22 -3.87 5.47
C GLY A 179 -8.02 -2.95 6.68
N LYS A 180 -8.69 -1.80 6.70
CA LYS A 180 -8.67 -0.85 7.83
C LYS A 180 -9.74 -1.16 8.88
N THR A 181 -10.96 -1.45 8.45
CA THR A 181 -12.13 -1.54 9.34
C THR A 181 -12.36 -2.94 9.89
N CYS A 182 -12.11 -3.97 9.08
CA CYS A 182 -12.30 -5.38 9.38
C CYS A 182 -11.05 -6.23 9.04
N PRO A 183 -9.87 -5.92 9.60
CA PRO A 183 -8.63 -6.63 9.28
C PRO A 183 -8.64 -8.12 9.67
N PHE A 184 -9.55 -8.55 10.56
CA PHE A 184 -9.66 -9.94 10.99
C PHE A 184 -10.14 -10.89 9.89
N PHE A 185 -10.74 -10.37 8.80
CA PHE A 185 -11.12 -11.21 7.65
C PHE A 185 -9.92 -11.80 6.91
N PHE A 186 -8.74 -11.19 7.06
CA PHE A 186 -7.55 -11.54 6.29
C PHE A 186 -6.48 -12.15 7.21
N PRO A 187 -5.79 -13.21 6.75
CA PRO A 187 -4.61 -13.72 7.44
C PRO A 187 -3.48 -12.67 7.45
N PHE A 188 -2.47 -12.92 8.29
CA PHE A 188 -1.34 -12.00 8.45
C PHE A 188 -0.66 -11.66 7.12
N ASP A 189 -0.37 -12.65 6.28
CA ASP A 189 0.36 -12.45 5.02
C ASP A 189 -0.42 -11.53 4.07
N THR A 190 -1.74 -11.71 3.95
CA THR A 190 -2.59 -10.86 3.12
C THR A 190 -2.63 -9.43 3.65
N ARG A 191 -2.73 -9.25 4.98
CA ARG A 191 -2.66 -7.90 5.58
C ARG A 191 -1.29 -7.25 5.37
N GLN A 192 -0.22 -8.03 5.51
CA GLN A 192 1.14 -7.56 5.31
C GLN A 192 1.33 -7.12 3.85
N MET A 193 0.85 -7.90 2.88
CA MET A 193 0.91 -7.52 1.47
C MET A 193 0.08 -6.25 1.18
N LEU A 194 -1.16 -6.18 1.70
CA LEU A 194 -1.98 -4.98 1.57
C LEU A 194 -1.29 -3.74 2.15
N PHE A 195 -0.64 -3.89 3.32
CA PHE A 195 0.16 -2.84 3.93
C PHE A 195 1.32 -2.40 3.03
N TYR A 196 2.06 -3.35 2.44
CA TYR A 196 3.13 -3.01 1.50
C TYR A 196 2.62 -2.21 0.30
N VAL A 197 1.52 -2.65 -0.31
CA VAL A 197 0.98 -2.03 -1.52
C VAL A 197 0.35 -0.65 -1.25
N THR A 198 -0.21 -0.43 -0.06
CA THR A 198 -0.92 0.82 0.26
C THR A 198 -0.06 1.85 1.00
N ALA A 199 0.93 1.43 1.79
CA ALA A 199 1.73 2.33 2.62
C ALA A 199 3.11 2.64 2.02
N PHE A 200 3.62 1.81 1.11
CA PHE A 200 4.90 2.05 0.43
C PHE A 200 4.68 2.58 -0.97
N ASP A 201 5.75 3.12 -1.55
CA ASP A 201 5.78 3.41 -2.97
C ASP A 201 5.69 2.11 -3.80
N ARG A 202 5.22 2.28 -5.04
CA ARG A 202 4.91 1.19 -5.96
C ARG A 202 6.14 0.32 -6.26
N ASP A 203 7.32 0.92 -6.27
CA ASP A 203 8.58 0.25 -6.57
C ASP A 203 8.92 -0.75 -5.45
N ARG A 204 8.81 -0.32 -4.19
CA ARG A 204 8.99 -1.20 -3.02
C ARG A 204 7.92 -2.28 -2.92
N ALA A 205 6.66 -1.92 -3.19
CA ALA A 205 5.57 -2.88 -3.21
C ALA A 205 5.79 -3.96 -4.28
N MET A 206 6.25 -3.56 -5.48
CA MET A 206 6.60 -4.47 -6.56
C MET A 206 7.77 -5.38 -6.20
N GLN A 207 8.85 -4.81 -5.63
CA GLN A 207 9.98 -5.60 -5.19
C GLN A 207 9.55 -6.68 -4.18
N ARG A 208 8.70 -6.31 -3.22
CA ARG A 208 8.16 -7.25 -2.23
C ARG A 208 7.33 -8.37 -2.88
N LEU A 209 6.53 -8.03 -3.90
CA LEU A 209 5.76 -9.03 -4.66
C LEU A 209 6.68 -10.06 -5.32
N LEU A 210 7.74 -9.60 -6.00
CA LEU A 210 8.71 -10.45 -6.69
C LEU A 210 9.53 -11.32 -5.74
N ASP A 211 9.92 -10.78 -4.58
CA ASP A 211 10.63 -11.53 -3.55
C ASP A 211 9.75 -12.65 -2.95
N THR A 212 8.44 -12.42 -2.86
CA THR A 212 7.48 -13.38 -2.30
C THR A 212 7.02 -14.42 -3.33
N ASN A 213 7.08 -14.10 -4.62
CA ASN A 213 6.62 -14.95 -5.72
C ASN A 213 7.72 -15.10 -6.78
N PRO A 214 8.73 -15.96 -6.54
CA PRO A 214 9.87 -16.12 -7.44
C PRO A 214 9.48 -16.65 -8.83
N GLU A 215 8.30 -17.25 -8.98
CA GLU A 215 7.77 -17.70 -10.28
C GLU A 215 7.44 -16.52 -11.22
N ILE A 216 6.97 -15.40 -10.67
CA ILE A 216 6.75 -14.16 -11.45
C ILE A 216 8.09 -13.64 -11.99
N ASN A 217 9.18 -13.86 -11.25
CA ASN A 217 10.54 -13.43 -11.59
C ASN A 217 11.25 -14.34 -12.62
N GLN A 218 10.70 -15.52 -12.91
CA GLN A 218 11.25 -16.51 -13.84
C GLN A 218 10.74 -16.36 -15.29
N SER A 219 9.93 -15.35 -15.59
CA SER A 219 9.58 -15.03 -16.97
C SER A 219 10.83 -14.53 -17.74
N ASP A 220 11.26 -15.34 -18.71
CA ASP A 220 12.62 -15.55 -19.21
C ASP A 220 13.20 -14.44 -20.11
N SER A 221 13.18 -13.18 -19.68
CA SER A 221 13.97 -12.14 -20.37
C SER A 221 14.41 -11.07 -19.39
N GLN A 222 15.73 -10.95 -19.21
CA GLN A 222 16.35 -9.88 -18.41
C GLN A 222 15.93 -8.47 -18.87
N ASP A 223 15.50 -8.33 -20.14
CA ASP A 223 14.98 -7.11 -20.78
C ASP A 223 13.48 -6.85 -20.58
N SER A 224 12.70 -7.78 -20.03
CA SER A 224 11.26 -7.57 -19.73
C SER A 224 11.00 -7.10 -18.30
N ARG A 225 12.04 -6.88 -17.49
CA ARG A 225 11.89 -6.46 -16.10
C ARG A 225 11.39 -5.01 -16.02
N VAL A 226 10.07 -4.87 -15.95
CA VAL A 226 9.36 -3.63 -15.56
C VAL A 226 9.51 -3.34 -14.06
N ALA A 227 10.25 -4.19 -13.32
CA ALA A 227 10.51 -4.04 -11.90
C ALA A 227 11.42 -2.82 -11.65
N PRO A 228 10.93 -1.78 -10.96
CA PRO A 228 11.73 -0.60 -10.68
C PRO A 228 12.89 -0.95 -9.74
N ARG A 229 14.12 -0.55 -10.10
CA ARG A 229 15.28 -0.70 -9.23
C ARG A 229 15.35 0.50 -8.29
N LEU A 230 15.20 0.26 -7.00
CA LEU A 230 15.36 1.28 -5.98
C LEU A 230 16.83 1.72 -5.93
N ASP A 231 17.06 3.03 -6.02
CA ASP A 231 18.37 3.63 -5.79
C ASP A 231 18.88 3.26 -4.40
N ARG A 232 20.14 2.82 -4.30
CA ARG A 232 20.78 2.46 -3.03
C ARG A 232 21.79 3.54 -2.63
N LYS A 233 21.68 4.04 -1.41
CA LYS A 233 22.57 5.06 -0.85
C LYS A 233 23.28 4.51 0.38
N LYS A 234 24.60 4.35 0.25
CA LYS A 234 25.46 3.90 1.35
C LYS A 234 25.92 5.07 2.21
N ARG A 235 25.91 4.88 3.53
CA ARG A 235 26.45 5.79 4.54
C ARG A 235 27.26 4.99 5.56
N THR A 236 28.44 5.49 5.88
CA THR A 236 29.27 4.94 6.96
C THR A 236 29.07 5.79 8.20
N ILE A 237 28.82 5.17 9.35
CA ILE A 237 28.57 5.85 10.62
C ILE A 237 29.45 5.29 11.75
N ASN A 238 29.82 6.14 12.68
CA ASN A 238 30.52 5.79 13.90
C ASN A 238 29.51 5.43 15.01
N ARG A 239 29.78 4.37 15.78
CA ARG A 239 28.91 3.95 16.90
C ARG A 239 28.86 4.98 18.03
N ASP A 240 29.96 5.67 18.30
CA ASP A 240 30.06 6.59 19.43
C ASP A 240 29.21 7.85 19.22
N GLU A 241 28.88 8.17 17.97
CA GLU A 241 28.08 9.33 17.59
C GLU A 241 26.78 8.96 16.86
N LEU A 242 26.28 7.72 17.05
CA LEU A 242 25.16 7.14 16.31
C LEU A 242 23.96 8.08 16.19
N LEU A 243 23.53 8.69 17.30
CA LEU A 243 22.33 9.53 17.33
C LEU A 243 22.50 10.81 16.49
N LYS A 244 23.64 11.51 16.66
CA LYS A 244 23.91 12.75 15.91
C LYS A 244 24.05 12.48 14.41
N GLN A 245 24.76 11.40 14.07
CA GLN A 245 24.98 11.03 12.68
C GLN A 245 23.70 10.55 12.01
N ALA A 246 22.85 9.82 12.72
CA ALA A 246 21.57 9.43 12.19
C ALA A 246 20.60 10.60 12.04
N GLU A 247 20.59 11.57 12.96
CA GLU A 247 19.85 12.82 12.76
C GLU A 247 20.29 13.51 11.46
N SER A 248 21.60 13.64 11.24
CA SER A 248 22.14 14.21 9.99
C SER A 248 21.70 13.41 8.75
N VAL A 249 21.78 12.08 8.79
CA VAL A 249 21.34 11.21 7.69
C VAL A 249 19.83 11.38 7.43
N MET A 250 19.01 11.48 8.48
CA MET A 250 17.57 11.70 8.37
C MET A 250 17.25 13.09 7.81
N GLN A 251 17.99 14.13 8.18
CA GLN A 251 17.84 15.47 7.61
C GLN A 251 18.21 15.51 6.12
N ASP A 252 19.31 14.86 5.75
CA ASP A 252 19.82 14.84 4.37
C ASP A 252 18.98 13.96 3.43
N LEU A 253 18.54 12.80 3.92
CA LEU A 253 17.96 11.73 3.10
C LEU A 253 16.50 11.41 3.45
N GLY A 254 15.90 12.03 4.47
CA GLY A 254 14.52 11.75 4.89
C GLY A 254 13.46 12.06 3.82
N SER A 255 13.76 12.95 2.88
CA SER A 255 12.91 13.21 1.70
C SER A 255 13.21 12.27 0.52
N SER A 256 14.30 11.51 0.58
CA SER A 256 14.74 10.62 -0.49
C SER A 256 13.99 9.29 -0.45
N ARG A 257 13.57 8.80 -1.62
CA ARG A 257 12.97 7.46 -1.77
C ARG A 257 14.00 6.34 -1.91
N ALA A 258 15.29 6.64 -1.78
CA ALA A 258 16.36 5.64 -1.90
C ALA A 258 16.32 4.63 -0.76
N MET A 259 16.81 3.41 -1.02
CA MET A 259 17.15 2.44 0.01
C MET A 259 18.45 2.87 0.68
N LEU A 260 18.45 2.95 2.01
CA LEU A 260 19.61 3.38 2.78
C LEU A 260 20.37 2.16 3.29
N GLU A 261 21.68 2.15 3.06
CA GLU A 261 22.57 1.13 3.59
C GLU A 261 23.53 1.77 4.57
N ILE A 262 23.47 1.32 5.81
CA ILE A 262 24.30 1.82 6.89
C ILE A 262 25.42 0.82 7.12
N GLN A 263 26.65 1.31 7.06
CA GLN A 263 27.84 0.56 7.47
C GLN A 263 28.42 1.21 8.72
N TYR A 264 28.77 0.41 9.73
CA TYR A 264 29.51 0.94 10.86
C TYR A 264 31.00 1.05 10.53
N GLU A 265 31.64 2.11 10.99
CA GLU A 265 33.10 2.23 10.95
C GLU A 265 33.73 1.01 11.63
N ASN A 266 34.77 0.47 11.00
CA ASN A 266 35.52 -0.71 11.47
C ASN A 266 34.69 -2.01 11.57
N GLU A 267 33.49 -2.07 11.00
CA GLU A 267 32.69 -3.29 10.90
C GLU A 267 32.50 -3.75 9.45
N VAL A 268 32.52 -5.08 9.29
CA VAL A 268 32.41 -5.74 7.98
C VAL A 268 30.94 -5.92 7.55
N GLN A 269 29.98 -5.78 8.47
CA GLN A 269 28.56 -5.98 8.18
C GLN A 269 27.89 -4.68 7.72
N ILE A 270 27.21 -4.76 6.57
CA ILE A 270 26.34 -3.71 6.04
C ILE A 270 24.91 -4.06 6.47
N ILE A 271 24.24 -3.13 7.16
CA ILE A 271 22.82 -3.26 7.47
C ILE A 271 22.06 -2.49 6.38
N SER A 272 21.31 -3.22 5.55
CA SER A 272 20.36 -2.61 4.62
C SER A 272 19.13 -2.17 5.41
N VAL A 273 19.01 -0.87 5.67
CA VAL A 273 17.92 -0.30 6.44
C VAL A 273 16.94 0.34 5.46
N THR A 274 15.80 -0.32 5.25
CA THR A 274 14.62 0.46 4.83
C THR A 274 14.22 1.29 6.06
N PHE A 275 13.96 2.59 5.89
CA PHE A 275 13.72 3.62 6.94
C PHE A 275 12.86 3.20 8.16
N LYS A 276 12.15 2.08 8.11
CA LYS A 276 11.39 1.47 9.21
C LYS A 276 12.18 0.58 10.18
N HIS A 277 13.45 0.25 9.95
CA HIS A 277 14.24 -0.53 10.92
C HIS A 277 15.00 0.34 11.94
N TRP A 278 14.82 1.66 11.88
CA TRP A 278 15.42 2.64 12.79
C TRP A 278 14.40 3.26 13.77
N PHE A 279 13.12 2.88 13.67
CA PHE A 279 12.03 3.27 14.56
C PHE A 279 11.34 2.05 15.14
#